data_AF-A0A1T5FAY3-F1
#
_entry.id   AF-A0A1T5FAY3-F1
#
_cell.length_a   1.000
_cell.length_b   1.000
_cell.length_c   1.000
_cell.angle_alpha   90.00
_cell.angle_beta   90.00
_cell.angle_gamma   90.00
#
_symmetry.space_group_name_H-M   'P 1'
#
loop_
_entity.id
_entity.type
_entity.pdbx_description
1 polymer ?
#
loop_
_entity_poly.entity_id
_entity_poly.type
_entity_poly.pdbx_seq_one_letter_code
_entity_poly.pdbx_strand_id
1 'polypeptide(L)'
;MHDNAHPFFYIYLTNKKKGASAMEVVKFVRSEENGGFRKLYFKLCDRLADYIRHWTEYEDDDLVRYLDDDNLFRYTISNTEDFDSFQQPLVETIESICNEYDDAYMHNHIITDNGNHRSPSEIHALMHTEYGLADINEMDNGTVDQRDIDLEWWTAHFFIALKQLIYEEPDELYEEDDEDGHDGGMIHTVASASEVSEFLKILKSIDTIFVVDDARKIGPEDINRLREEHATNKQTKE
;
A
#
# COMPACT_ATOMS: atom_id res chain seq x y z
N MET A 1 -22.25 -26.33 -15.05
CA MET A 1 -21.22 -27.35 -14.80
C MET A 1 -20.19 -26.70 -13.93
N HIS A 2 -20.00 -27.23 -12.72
CA HIS A 2 -19.03 -26.72 -11.75
C HIS A 2 -17.64 -27.15 -12.20
N ASP A 3 -16.76 -26.18 -12.48
CA ASP A 3 -15.33 -26.45 -12.56
C ASP A 3 -14.74 -26.26 -11.16
N ASN A 4 -14.21 -27.37 -10.66
CA ASN A 4 -13.54 -27.46 -9.37
C ASN A 4 -12.19 -26.75 -9.46
N ALA A 5 -12.08 -25.56 -8.85
CA ALA A 5 -10.80 -25.01 -8.47
C ALA A 5 -10.18 -25.92 -7.40
N HIS A 6 -9.10 -26.60 -7.75
CA HIS A 6 -8.28 -27.33 -6.77
C HIS A 6 -7.45 -26.31 -5.96
N PRO A 7 -7.55 -26.27 -4.63
CA PRO A 7 -6.59 -25.54 -3.81
C PRO A 7 -5.26 -26.33 -3.80
N PHE A 8 -4.22 -25.74 -4.38
CA PHE A 8 -2.86 -26.29 -4.30
C PHE A 8 -2.26 -25.91 -2.94
N PHE A 9 -2.23 -26.87 -2.02
CA PHE A 9 -1.50 -26.74 -0.75
C PHE A 9 -0.01 -27.01 -0.97
N TYR A 10 0.83 -25.99 -0.80
CA TYR A 10 2.27 -26.19 -0.63
C TYR A 10 2.59 -26.40 0.86
N ILE A 11 2.71 -27.66 1.28
CA ILE A 11 3.26 -28.00 2.59
C ILE A 11 4.77 -28.18 2.44
N TYR A 12 5.56 -27.20 2.87
CA TYR A 12 7.00 -27.40 3.07
C TYR A 12 7.31 -27.64 4.56
N LEU A 13 7.79 -28.85 4.86
CA LEU A 13 8.28 -29.24 6.17
C LEU A 13 9.59 -28.49 6.45
N THR A 14 9.57 -27.51 7.35
CA THR A 14 10.79 -26.84 7.81
C THR A 14 11.60 -27.77 8.71
N ASN A 15 12.76 -28.22 8.23
CA ASN A 15 13.77 -28.81 9.10
C ASN A 15 14.37 -27.70 9.96
N LYS A 16 14.06 -27.70 11.27
CA LYS A 16 14.78 -26.89 12.27
C LYS A 16 16.25 -27.33 12.31
N LYS A 17 17.10 -26.76 11.45
CA LYS A 17 18.55 -26.73 11.67
C LYS A 17 18.91 -25.42 12.36
N LYS A 18 19.07 -25.56 13.68
CA LYS A 18 19.77 -24.62 14.57
C LYS A 18 21.18 -24.35 13.99
N GLY A 19 21.46 -23.12 13.56
CA GLY A 19 22.82 -22.66 13.26
C GLY A 19 23.10 -22.10 11.85
N ALA A 20 22.10 -21.72 11.05
CA ALA A 20 22.33 -20.87 9.88
C ALA A 20 22.30 -19.40 10.31
N SER A 21 23.21 -18.58 9.77
CA SER A 21 23.05 -17.12 9.74
C SER A 21 21.59 -16.82 9.42
N ALA A 22 20.94 -15.93 10.18
CA ALA A 22 19.62 -15.44 9.79
C ALA A 22 19.71 -15.01 8.32
N MET A 23 18.91 -15.65 7.48
CA MET A 23 18.89 -15.32 6.05
C MET A 23 18.21 -13.96 5.98
N GLU A 24 18.98 -12.92 5.69
CA GLU A 24 18.44 -11.58 5.52
C GLU A 24 17.54 -11.60 4.27
N VAL A 25 16.23 -11.51 4.47
CA VAL A 25 15.20 -11.56 3.44
C VAL A 25 15.10 -10.22 2.73
N VAL A 26 15.17 -9.12 3.50
CA VAL A 26 15.07 -7.74 3.00
C VAL A 26 16.06 -6.86 3.74
N LYS A 27 16.85 -6.07 3.00
CA LYS A 27 17.85 -5.14 3.55
C LYS A 27 17.73 -3.75 2.94
N PHE A 28 17.54 -2.72 3.75
CA PHE A 28 17.62 -1.35 3.27
C PHE A 28 19.03 -0.99 2.77
N VAL A 29 19.07 -0.29 1.63
CA VAL A 29 20.32 0.09 0.95
C VAL A 29 20.51 1.61 0.90
N ARG A 30 19.51 2.35 0.38
CA ARG A 30 19.59 3.80 0.22
C ARG A 30 18.22 4.45 0.06
N SER A 31 18.18 5.77 0.24
CA SER A 31 17.03 6.61 -0.12
C SER A 31 17.45 7.74 -1.09
N GLU A 32 16.53 8.11 -1.97
CA GLU A 32 16.69 9.19 -2.96
C GLU A 32 15.45 10.10 -2.97
N GLU A 33 15.65 11.40 -3.20
CA GLU A 33 14.57 12.37 -3.42
C GLU A 33 14.45 12.68 -4.90
N ASN A 34 13.25 12.61 -5.46
CA ASN A 34 13.00 13.06 -6.82
C ASN A 34 11.59 13.64 -6.97
N GLY A 35 11.49 14.91 -7.37
CA GLY A 35 10.22 15.50 -7.81
C GLY A 35 9.07 15.46 -6.79
N GLY A 36 9.35 15.56 -5.48
CA GLY A 36 8.32 15.45 -4.44
C GLY A 36 7.99 14.01 -4.02
N PHE A 37 8.80 13.04 -4.45
CA PHE A 37 8.73 11.65 -4.02
C PHE A 37 10.02 11.22 -3.34
N ARG A 38 9.91 10.26 -2.44
CA ARG A 38 11.04 9.54 -1.85
C ARG A 38 11.06 8.13 -2.41
N LYS A 39 12.23 7.71 -2.88
CA LYS A 39 12.50 6.35 -3.35
C LYS A 39 13.36 5.66 -2.31
N LEU A 40 12.86 4.57 -1.73
CA LEU A 40 13.57 3.73 -0.76
C LEU A 40 13.96 2.42 -1.46
N TYR A 41 15.24 2.07 -1.42
CA TYR A 41 15.75 0.88 -2.08
C TYR A 41 16.05 -0.20 -1.05
N PHE A 42 15.41 -1.35 -1.24
CA PHE A 42 15.57 -2.53 -0.39
C PHE A 42 16.12 -3.68 -1.23
N LYS A 43 17.24 -4.26 -0.82
CA LYS A 43 17.77 -5.48 -1.40
C LYS A 43 16.96 -6.68 -0.90
N LEU A 44 16.33 -7.38 -1.84
CA LEU A 44 15.66 -8.65 -1.57
C LEU A 44 16.66 -9.80 -1.63
N CYS A 45 16.41 -10.87 -0.87
CA CYS A 45 17.16 -12.11 -1.03
C CYS A 45 16.87 -12.76 -2.38
N ASP A 46 17.86 -13.49 -2.91
CA ASP A 46 17.77 -14.08 -4.26
C ASP A 46 16.50 -14.92 -4.45
N ARG A 47 16.11 -15.71 -3.44
CA ARG A 47 14.92 -16.57 -3.50
C ARG A 47 13.62 -15.77 -3.66
N LEU A 48 13.50 -14.64 -2.97
CA LEU A 48 12.32 -13.79 -3.07
C LEU A 48 12.29 -13.05 -4.40
N ALA A 49 13.44 -12.53 -4.85
CA ALA A 49 13.53 -11.84 -6.13
C ALA A 49 13.26 -12.78 -7.31
N ASP A 50 13.80 -14.00 -7.29
CA ASP A 50 13.52 -15.04 -8.28
C ASP A 50 12.04 -15.44 -8.28
N TYR A 51 11.41 -15.49 -7.09
CA TYR A 51 9.98 -15.74 -6.99
C TYR A 51 9.14 -14.64 -7.64
N ILE A 52 9.46 -13.37 -7.38
CA ILE A 52 8.79 -12.23 -8.02
C ILE A 52 8.93 -12.32 -9.54
N ARG A 53 10.16 -12.47 -10.06
CA ARG A 53 10.41 -12.60 -11.51
C ARG A 53 9.69 -13.79 -12.16
N HIS A 54 9.44 -14.84 -11.40
CA HIS A 54 8.77 -16.03 -11.93
C HIS A 54 7.25 -15.85 -12.08
N TRP A 55 6.63 -15.07 -11.18
CA TRP A 55 5.17 -14.97 -11.07
C TRP A 55 4.58 -13.63 -11.48
N THR A 56 5.39 -12.59 -11.53
CA THR A 56 4.94 -11.26 -11.94
C THR A 56 4.36 -11.29 -13.35
N GLU A 57 3.37 -10.45 -13.58
CA GLU A 57 2.76 -10.22 -14.90
C GLU A 57 3.43 -9.05 -15.64
N TYR A 58 4.41 -8.39 -15.00
CA TYR A 58 5.21 -7.34 -15.61
C TYR A 58 6.17 -7.94 -16.64
N GLU A 59 6.31 -7.31 -17.80
CA GLU A 59 7.40 -7.63 -18.73
C GLU A 59 8.75 -7.24 -18.11
N ASP A 60 9.85 -7.93 -18.48
CA ASP A 60 11.19 -7.71 -17.89
C ASP A 60 11.61 -6.23 -17.95
N ASP A 61 11.32 -5.54 -19.06
CA ASP A 61 11.65 -4.13 -19.29
C ASP A 61 10.86 -3.17 -18.38
N ASP A 62 9.67 -3.57 -17.90
CA ASP A 62 8.87 -2.81 -16.95
C ASP A 62 9.20 -3.19 -15.50
N LEU A 63 9.45 -4.47 -15.25
CA LEU A 63 9.83 -4.97 -13.93
C LEU A 63 11.10 -4.30 -13.40
N VAL A 64 12.08 -4.03 -14.26
CA VAL A 64 13.36 -3.38 -13.88
C VAL A 64 13.15 -2.00 -13.25
N ARG A 65 11.99 -1.35 -13.51
CA ARG A 65 11.63 -0.08 -12.87
C ARG A 65 11.37 -0.26 -11.38
N TYR A 66 10.98 -1.45 -10.92
CA TYR A 66 10.65 -1.73 -9.52
C TYR A 66 11.60 -2.73 -8.86
N LEU A 67 12.13 -3.70 -9.59
CA LEU A 67 13.07 -4.70 -9.11
C LEU A 67 14.20 -4.88 -10.14
N ASP A 68 15.37 -4.32 -9.86
CA ASP A 68 16.51 -4.40 -10.77
C ASP A 68 17.24 -5.75 -10.71
N ASP A 69 18.21 -5.93 -11.61
CA ASP A 69 19.04 -7.15 -11.70
C ASP A 69 19.87 -7.44 -10.44
N ASP A 70 20.13 -6.43 -9.60
CA ASP A 70 20.85 -6.54 -8.33
C ASP A 70 19.91 -6.88 -7.15
N ASN A 71 18.65 -7.21 -7.46
CA ASN A 71 17.56 -7.48 -6.52
C ASN A 71 17.20 -6.27 -5.65
N LEU A 72 17.42 -5.04 -6.14
CA LEU A 72 16.98 -3.83 -5.45
C LEU A 72 15.53 -3.54 -5.81
N PHE A 73 14.66 -3.76 -4.83
CA PHE A 73 13.28 -3.32 -4.87
C PHE A 73 13.18 -1.82 -4.55
N ARG A 74 12.59 -1.06 -5.49
CA ARG A 74 12.34 0.38 -5.39
C ARG A 74 10.94 0.63 -4.84
N TYR A 75 10.88 0.92 -3.55
CA TYR A 75 9.66 1.34 -2.87
C TYR A 75 9.50 2.86 -2.94
N THR A 76 8.41 3.35 -3.54
CA THR A 76 8.17 4.79 -3.74
C THR A 76 7.07 5.27 -2.82
N ILE A 77 7.28 6.44 -2.22
CA ILE A 77 6.31 7.11 -1.35
C ILE A 77 6.20 8.59 -1.73
N SER A 78 5.03 9.19 -1.51
CA SER A 78 4.87 10.64 -1.58
C SER A 78 5.70 11.30 -0.48
N ASN A 79 6.34 12.44 -0.79
CA ASN A 79 7.06 13.19 0.24
C ASN A 79 6.03 13.87 1.14
N THR A 80 5.89 13.38 2.37
CA THR A 80 5.05 14.00 3.39
C THR A 80 5.85 15.07 4.13
N GLU A 81 5.17 16.06 4.72
CA GLU A 81 5.80 16.87 5.75
C GLU A 81 6.36 15.92 6.84
N ASP A 82 7.60 16.16 7.29
CA ASP A 82 8.33 15.38 8.30
C ASP A 82 8.80 13.96 7.93
N PHE A 83 8.80 13.53 6.66
CA PHE A 83 9.29 12.20 6.27
C PHE A 83 10.70 11.87 6.80
N ASP A 84 11.62 12.84 6.79
CA ASP A 84 13.00 12.63 7.25
C ASP A 84 13.07 12.21 8.74
N SER A 85 12.10 12.64 9.55
CA SER A 85 12.01 12.25 10.96
C SER A 85 11.46 10.84 11.15
N PHE A 86 10.84 10.29 10.10
CA PHE A 86 10.07 9.06 10.08
C PHE A 86 10.73 7.94 9.26
N GLN A 87 11.64 8.27 8.34
CA GLN A 87 12.32 7.32 7.46
C GLN A 87 13.00 6.20 8.23
N GLN A 88 13.76 6.53 9.28
CA GLN A 88 14.52 5.54 10.04
C GLN A 88 13.59 4.56 10.78
N PRO A 89 12.57 5.01 11.55
CA PRO A 89 11.55 4.13 12.10
C PRO A 89 10.88 3.21 11.05
N LEU A 90 10.50 3.75 9.89
CA LEU A 90 9.88 2.97 8.82
C LEU A 90 10.80 1.85 8.33
N VAL A 91 12.05 2.20 8.01
CA VAL A 91 13.06 1.25 7.53
C VAL A 91 13.30 0.14 8.56
N GLU A 92 13.49 0.51 9.83
CA GLU A 92 13.74 -0.46 10.90
C GLU A 92 12.56 -1.41 11.10
N THR A 93 11.33 -0.89 11.03
CA THR A 93 10.12 -1.71 11.13
C THR A 93 10.01 -2.70 9.97
N ILE A 94 10.18 -2.25 8.73
CA ILE A 94 10.13 -3.11 7.54
C ILE A 94 11.20 -4.21 7.64
N GLU A 95 12.45 -3.84 7.94
CA GLU A 95 13.53 -4.81 8.08
C GLU A 95 13.26 -5.80 9.22
N SER A 96 12.75 -5.33 10.36
CA SER A 96 12.43 -6.20 11.49
C SER A 96 11.37 -7.23 11.13
N ILE A 97 10.30 -6.81 10.46
CA ILE A 97 9.20 -7.70 10.06
C ILE A 97 9.67 -8.70 9.00
N CYS A 98 10.34 -8.22 7.94
CA CYS A 98 10.80 -9.07 6.85
C CYS A 98 11.83 -10.13 7.30
N ASN A 99 12.64 -9.82 8.33
CA ASN A 99 13.71 -10.69 8.79
C ASN A 99 13.36 -11.47 10.07
N GLU A 100 12.11 -11.43 10.55
CA GLU A 100 11.69 -12.19 11.73
C GLU A 100 11.82 -13.71 11.49
N TYR A 101 11.50 -14.15 10.27
CA TYR A 101 11.55 -15.55 9.83
C TYR A 101 12.26 -15.68 8.46
N ASP A 102 11.75 -16.53 7.57
CA ASP A 102 12.30 -16.75 6.23
C ASP A 102 11.39 -16.16 5.14
N ASP A 103 11.87 -16.22 3.89
CA ASP A 103 11.14 -15.76 2.70
C ASP A 103 9.79 -16.46 2.53
N ALA A 104 9.71 -17.73 2.91
CA ALA A 104 8.49 -18.52 2.83
C ALA A 104 7.44 -18.05 3.84
N TYR A 105 7.84 -17.65 5.05
CA TYR A 105 6.96 -17.04 6.03
C TYR A 105 6.43 -15.70 5.51
N MET A 106 7.31 -14.81 5.06
CA MET A 106 6.92 -13.50 4.53
C MET A 106 5.86 -13.65 3.42
N HIS A 107 6.09 -14.58 2.50
CA HIS A 107 5.14 -14.88 1.44
C HIS A 107 3.81 -15.46 1.96
N ASN A 108 3.86 -16.54 2.75
CA ASN A 108 2.67 -17.30 3.14
C ASN A 108 1.86 -16.69 4.27
N HIS A 109 2.42 -15.73 5.00
CA HIS A 109 1.79 -15.14 6.17
C HIS A 109 1.49 -13.66 5.99
N ILE A 110 2.42 -12.89 5.40
CA ILE A 110 2.29 -11.43 5.26
C ILE A 110 1.67 -11.06 3.92
N ILE A 111 2.22 -11.57 2.82
CA ILE A 111 1.74 -11.26 1.46
C ILE A 111 0.45 -12.03 1.13
N THR A 112 0.38 -13.27 1.58
CA THR A 112 -0.77 -14.16 1.43
C THR A 112 -1.20 -14.72 2.79
N ASP A 113 -2.37 -15.33 2.86
CA ASP A 113 -2.77 -16.26 3.92
C ASP A 113 -2.74 -17.67 3.35
N ASN A 114 -1.57 -18.32 3.49
CA ASN A 114 -1.28 -19.67 3.01
C ASN A 114 -1.62 -19.84 1.52
N GLY A 115 -1.23 -18.88 0.70
CA GLY A 115 -1.49 -18.86 -0.75
C GLY A 115 -2.79 -18.18 -1.15
N ASN A 116 -3.65 -17.77 -0.21
CA ASN A 116 -4.79 -16.92 -0.53
C ASN A 116 -4.35 -15.45 -0.50
N HIS A 117 -4.64 -14.68 -1.55
CA HIS A 117 -4.25 -13.27 -1.61
C HIS A 117 -4.90 -12.48 -0.46
N ARG A 118 -4.09 -11.74 0.30
CA ARG A 118 -4.61 -10.76 1.24
C ARG A 118 -5.03 -9.50 0.50
N SER A 119 -6.20 -9.00 0.85
CA SER A 119 -6.61 -7.64 0.52
C SER A 119 -5.72 -6.62 1.26
N PRO A 120 -5.60 -5.38 0.75
CA PRO A 120 -4.91 -4.30 1.46
C PRO A 120 -5.38 -4.14 2.92
N SER A 121 -6.69 -4.21 3.16
CA SER A 121 -7.27 -4.13 4.52
C SER A 121 -6.81 -5.25 5.44
N GLU A 122 -6.59 -6.47 4.92
CA GLU A 122 -6.10 -7.58 5.72
C GLU A 122 -4.61 -7.43 6.06
N ILE A 123 -3.83 -6.76 5.20
CA ILE A 123 -2.43 -6.42 5.49
C ILE A 123 -2.35 -5.35 6.57
N HIS A 124 -3.15 -4.28 6.49
CA HIS A 124 -3.26 -3.27 7.58
C HIS A 124 -3.68 -3.91 8.90
N ALA A 125 -4.71 -4.76 8.89
CA ALA A 125 -5.14 -5.48 10.09
C ALA A 125 -4.02 -6.36 10.69
N LEU A 126 -3.18 -6.96 9.85
CA LEU A 126 -2.02 -7.74 10.30
C LEU A 126 -0.96 -6.85 10.97
N MET A 127 -0.63 -5.71 10.36
CA MET A 127 0.30 -4.71 10.93
C MET A 127 -0.13 -4.26 12.33
N HIS A 128 -1.43 -4.06 12.53
CA HIS A 128 -1.96 -3.72 13.84
C HIS A 128 -1.96 -4.91 14.81
N THR A 129 -2.61 -6.02 14.43
CA THR A 129 -2.93 -7.10 15.37
C THR A 129 -1.75 -7.98 15.76
N GLU A 130 -0.78 -8.17 14.86
CA GLU A 130 0.38 -9.04 15.09
C GLU A 130 1.66 -8.25 15.35
N TYR A 131 1.87 -7.16 14.61
CA TYR A 131 3.06 -6.32 14.73
C TYR A 131 2.89 -5.12 15.67
N GLY A 132 1.68 -4.91 16.21
CA GLY A 132 1.41 -3.92 17.25
C GLY A 132 1.53 -2.48 16.76
N LEU A 133 1.42 -2.24 15.45
CA LEU A 133 1.43 -0.89 14.88
C LEU A 133 0.06 -0.21 15.10
N ALA A 134 0.04 1.12 15.10
CA ALA A 134 -1.15 1.87 15.45
C ALA A 134 -2.17 1.93 14.30
N ASP A 135 -3.42 1.56 14.58
CA ASP A 135 -4.50 1.63 13.60
C ASP A 135 -5.02 3.07 13.45
N ILE A 136 -5.32 3.49 12.21
CA ILE A 136 -5.92 4.79 11.89
C ILE A 136 -7.20 5.09 12.69
N ASN A 137 -7.96 4.06 13.08
CA ASN A 137 -9.17 4.19 13.88
C ASN A 137 -8.89 4.55 15.35
N GLU A 138 -7.66 4.36 15.84
CA GLU A 138 -7.27 4.74 17.20
C GLU A 138 -7.04 6.25 17.36
N MET A 139 -6.86 6.97 16.25
CA MET A 139 -6.71 8.42 16.24
C MET A 139 -7.94 9.13 16.83
N ASP A 140 -9.14 8.61 16.52
CA ASP A 140 -10.41 9.16 16.99
C ASP A 140 -10.56 9.06 18.53
N ASN A 141 -9.78 8.19 19.18
CA ASN A 141 -9.77 8.00 20.62
C ASN A 141 -8.72 8.85 21.36
N GLY A 142 -7.84 9.56 20.63
CA GLY A 142 -6.79 10.42 21.19
C GLY A 142 -5.67 9.66 21.92
N THR A 143 -5.54 8.36 21.68
CA THR A 143 -4.61 7.46 22.39
C THR A 143 -3.27 7.30 21.69
N VAL A 144 -3.14 7.73 20.43
CA VAL A 144 -1.97 7.48 19.58
C VAL A 144 -1.54 8.73 18.82
N ASP A 145 -0.23 8.91 18.64
CA ASP A 145 0.36 9.98 17.83
C ASP A 145 0.15 9.69 16.34
N GLN A 146 -0.06 10.74 15.54
CA GLN A 146 -0.22 10.64 14.08
C GLN A 146 0.97 9.92 13.43
N ARG A 147 2.18 10.11 13.97
CA ARG A 147 3.40 9.47 13.45
C ARG A 147 3.38 7.95 13.59
N ASP A 148 2.74 7.42 14.62
CA ASP A 148 2.63 5.97 14.82
C ASP A 148 1.63 5.36 13.81
N ILE A 149 0.60 6.12 13.44
CA ILE A 149 -0.37 5.74 12.40
C ILE A 149 0.30 5.78 11.02
N ASP A 150 1.07 6.84 10.73
CA ASP A 150 1.83 6.90 9.48
C ASP A 150 2.87 5.75 9.43
N LEU A 151 3.39 5.28 10.58
CA LEU A 151 4.26 4.09 10.67
C LEU A 151 3.58 2.82 10.22
N GLU A 152 2.39 2.55 10.76
CA GLU A 152 1.55 1.45 10.32
C GLU A 152 1.27 1.55 8.83
N TRP A 153 0.79 2.71 8.38
CA TRP A 153 0.33 2.93 7.02
C TRP A 153 1.42 2.66 5.98
N TRP A 154 2.59 3.28 6.15
CA TRP A 154 3.69 3.12 5.21
C TRP A 154 4.35 1.74 5.29
N THR A 155 4.26 1.06 6.44
CA THR A 155 4.72 -0.32 6.58
C THR A 155 3.77 -1.28 5.84
N ALA A 156 2.45 -1.14 6.03
CA ALA A 156 1.46 -1.92 5.30
C ALA A 156 1.58 -1.70 3.79
N HIS A 157 1.74 -0.44 3.37
CA HIS A 157 1.89 -0.08 1.97
C HIS A 157 3.13 -0.72 1.32
N PHE A 158 4.24 -0.87 2.04
CA PHE A 158 5.40 -1.62 1.53
C PHE A 158 5.04 -3.06 1.16
N PHE A 159 4.32 -3.78 2.02
CA PHE A 159 3.90 -5.16 1.76
C PHE A 159 2.83 -5.25 0.66
N ILE A 160 1.95 -4.25 0.59
CA ILE A 160 0.98 -4.13 -0.51
C ILE A 160 1.74 -3.94 -1.81
N ALA A 161 2.64 -2.97 -1.93
CA ALA A 161 3.43 -2.74 -3.14
C ALA A 161 4.22 -3.99 -3.59
N LEU A 162 4.80 -4.73 -2.63
CA LEU A 162 5.48 -5.98 -2.94
C LEU A 162 4.51 -7.07 -3.44
N LYS A 163 3.31 -7.18 -2.85
CA LYS A 163 2.25 -8.08 -3.31
C LYS A 163 1.80 -7.74 -4.73
N GLN A 164 1.61 -6.45 -5.03
CA GLN A 164 1.17 -5.97 -6.35
C GLN A 164 2.19 -6.35 -7.42
N LEU A 165 3.48 -6.18 -7.12
CA LEU A 165 4.55 -6.59 -8.02
C LEU A 165 4.53 -8.08 -8.36
N ILE A 166 4.00 -8.94 -7.46
CA ILE A 166 3.92 -10.38 -7.68
C ILE A 166 2.65 -10.77 -8.44
N TYR A 167 1.51 -10.10 -8.18
CA TYR A 167 0.19 -10.67 -8.46
C TYR A 167 -0.77 -9.77 -9.24
N GLU A 168 -0.44 -8.51 -9.46
CA GLU A 168 -1.34 -7.57 -10.14
C GLU A 168 -0.79 -7.23 -11.53
N GLU A 169 -1.69 -7.10 -12.50
CA GLU A 169 -1.36 -6.64 -13.85
C GLU A 169 -0.70 -5.24 -13.76
N PRO A 170 0.32 -4.94 -14.59
CA PRO A 170 0.88 -3.60 -14.65
C PRO A 170 -0.22 -2.60 -15.05
N ASP A 171 -0.34 -1.51 -14.29
CA ASP A 171 -1.19 -0.38 -14.66
C ASP A 171 -0.79 0.09 -16.07
N GLU A 172 -1.76 0.21 -16.99
CA GLU A 172 -1.52 0.66 -18.37
C GLU A 172 -0.67 1.95 -18.37
N LEU A 173 0.61 1.82 -18.72
CA LEU A 173 1.53 2.92 -18.88
C LEU A 173 1.00 3.85 -19.97
N TYR A 174 0.56 5.05 -19.61
CA TYR A 174 0.31 6.10 -20.60
C TYR A 174 1.63 6.35 -21.36
N GLU A 175 1.56 6.21 -22.70
CA GLU A 175 2.71 6.37 -23.59
C GLU A 175 3.44 7.70 -23.36
N GLU A 176 4.75 7.59 -23.13
CA GLU A 176 5.72 8.68 -22.96
C GLU A 176 5.79 9.54 -24.23
N ASP A 177 5.02 10.63 -24.29
CA ASP A 177 5.24 11.72 -25.26
C ASP A 177 5.30 13.12 -24.59
N ASP A 178 5.29 13.18 -23.25
CA ASP A 178 5.50 14.42 -22.51
C ASP A 178 6.94 14.49 -21.98
N GLU A 179 7.75 15.38 -22.57
CA GLU A 179 9.13 15.76 -22.17
C GLU A 179 9.24 16.32 -20.73
N ASP A 180 8.16 16.32 -19.95
CA ASP A 180 8.10 16.70 -18.55
C ASP A 180 7.79 15.47 -17.67
N GLY A 181 8.78 14.59 -17.56
CA GLY A 181 8.97 13.55 -16.53
C GLY A 181 7.80 13.20 -15.60
N HIS A 182 6.85 12.43 -16.09
CA HIS A 182 6.09 11.52 -15.25
C HIS A 182 6.75 10.13 -15.31
N ASP A 183 7.68 9.91 -14.38
CA ASP A 183 8.40 8.65 -14.18
C ASP A 183 7.38 7.54 -13.87
N GLY A 184 7.08 6.74 -14.89
CA GLY A 184 6.58 5.35 -14.84
C GLY A 184 5.43 5.04 -13.89
N GLY A 185 4.27 4.76 -14.48
CA GLY A 185 3.24 3.78 -14.06
C GLY A 185 3.14 3.47 -12.57
N MET A 186 2.01 3.84 -11.99
CA MET A 186 1.79 3.81 -10.55
C MET A 186 1.72 2.39 -9.97
N ILE A 187 2.81 1.92 -9.34
CA ILE A 187 2.63 1.24 -8.04
C ILE A 187 2.47 2.37 -7.01
N HIS A 188 1.28 2.97 -7.11
CA HIS A 188 0.65 4.01 -6.32
C HIS A 188 1.54 5.08 -5.67
N THR A 189 1.43 6.31 -6.18
CA THR A 189 1.60 7.49 -5.33
C THR A 189 0.52 7.44 -4.25
N VAL A 190 0.84 6.83 -3.11
CA VAL A 190 -0.07 6.73 -1.97
C VAL A 190 0.03 7.99 -1.13
N ALA A 191 -1.12 8.49 -0.71
CA ALA A 191 -1.21 9.57 0.26
C ALA A 191 -0.95 9.00 1.67
N SER A 192 -0.34 9.78 2.56
CA SER A 192 -0.16 9.37 3.96
C SER A 192 -1.49 9.12 4.68
N ALA A 193 -1.46 8.41 5.80
CA ALA A 193 -2.65 8.29 6.63
C ALA A 193 -3.14 9.67 7.11
N SER A 194 -2.23 10.62 7.34
CA SER A 194 -2.60 12.02 7.64
C SER A 194 -3.40 12.68 6.51
N GLU A 195 -2.96 12.57 5.26
CA GLU A 195 -3.65 13.09 4.08
C GLU A 195 -5.01 12.40 3.87
N VAL A 196 -5.04 11.07 3.99
CA VAL A 196 -6.28 10.28 3.89
C VAL A 196 -7.23 10.61 5.03
N SER A 197 -6.74 10.81 6.25
CA SER A 197 -7.53 11.18 7.42
C SER A 197 -8.16 12.56 7.27
N GLU A 198 -7.44 13.53 6.72
CA GLU A 198 -8.01 14.84 6.37
C GLU A 198 -9.11 14.70 5.31
N PHE A 199 -8.87 13.91 4.27
CA PHE A 199 -9.89 13.62 3.25
C PHE A 199 -11.11 12.89 3.84
N LEU A 200 -10.91 11.93 4.73
CA LEU A 200 -11.97 11.22 5.44
C LEU A 200 -12.75 12.16 6.36
N LYS A 201 -12.11 13.13 7.01
CA LYS A 201 -12.80 14.18 7.78
C LYS A 201 -13.68 15.03 6.86
N ILE A 202 -13.18 15.39 5.68
CA ILE A 202 -13.97 16.10 4.66
C ILE A 202 -15.18 15.23 4.27
N LEU A 203 -14.97 13.96 3.90
CA LEU A 203 -16.07 13.05 3.54
C LEU A 203 -17.08 12.85 4.68
N LYS A 204 -16.62 12.62 5.91
CA LYS A 204 -17.47 12.49 7.11
C LYS A 204 -18.23 13.79 7.42
N SER A 205 -17.74 14.95 6.98
CA SER A 205 -18.42 16.24 7.12
C SER A 205 -19.48 16.51 6.03
N ILE A 206 -19.56 15.67 5.00
CA ILE A 206 -20.57 15.79 3.94
C ILE A 206 -21.87 15.18 4.45
N ASP A 207 -22.79 16.04 4.88
CA ASP A 207 -24.13 15.63 5.31
C ASP A 207 -25.02 15.14 4.15
N THR A 208 -24.73 15.55 2.91
CA THR A 208 -25.57 15.23 1.74
C THR A 208 -24.77 15.29 0.45
N ILE A 209 -24.89 14.24 -0.37
CA ILE A 209 -24.31 14.17 -1.72
C ILE A 209 -25.43 14.32 -2.74
N PHE A 210 -25.31 15.32 -3.63
CA PHE A 210 -26.20 15.47 -4.77
C PHE A 210 -25.49 14.94 -6.03
N VAL A 211 -26.04 13.87 -6.61
CA VAL A 211 -25.55 13.33 -7.89
C VAL A 211 -26.25 14.08 -9.01
N VAL A 212 -25.46 14.68 -9.91
CA VAL A 212 -25.95 15.46 -11.05
C VAL A 212 -25.31 14.94 -12.34
N ASP A 213 -26.08 14.95 -13.43
CA ASP A 213 -25.61 14.43 -14.73
C ASP A 213 -24.45 15.24 -15.34
N ASP A 214 -24.39 16.55 -15.07
CA ASP A 214 -23.26 17.41 -15.47
C ASP A 214 -23.12 18.59 -14.51
N ALA A 215 -22.09 18.58 -13.67
CA ALA A 215 -21.84 19.60 -12.66
C ALA A 215 -21.63 21.01 -13.25
N ARG A 216 -21.18 21.13 -14.50
CA ARG A 216 -20.95 22.42 -15.16
C ARG A 216 -22.26 23.15 -15.51
N LYS A 217 -23.39 22.43 -15.49
CA LYS A 217 -24.72 22.99 -15.73
C LYS A 217 -25.40 23.46 -14.45
N ILE A 218 -24.79 23.23 -13.29
CA ILE A 218 -25.34 23.57 -11.99
C ILE A 218 -24.88 24.97 -11.60
N GLY A 219 -25.82 25.92 -11.60
CA GLY A 219 -25.57 27.29 -11.15
C GLY A 219 -25.85 27.49 -9.66
N PRO A 220 -25.53 28.67 -9.11
CA PRO A 220 -25.84 29.04 -7.73
C PRO A 220 -27.34 28.90 -7.38
N GLU A 221 -28.23 29.16 -8.34
CA GLU A 221 -29.68 29.02 -8.15
C GLU A 221 -30.13 27.56 -8.03
N ASP A 222 -29.54 26.65 -8.82
CA ASP A 222 -29.81 25.21 -8.72
C ASP A 222 -29.31 24.63 -7.39
N ILE A 223 -28.16 25.10 -6.90
CA ILE A 223 -27.63 24.72 -5.58
C ILE A 223 -28.57 25.16 -4.46
N ASN A 224 -29.10 26.38 -4.53
CA ASN A 224 -30.07 26.86 -3.55
C ASN A 224 -31.36 26.06 -3.59
N ARG A 225 -31.89 25.75 -4.80
CA ARG A 225 -33.06 24.89 -4.96
C ARG A 225 -32.85 23.51 -4.33
N LEU A 226 -31.71 22.86 -4.61
CA LEU A 226 -31.39 21.54 -4.05
C LEU A 226 -31.28 21.56 -2.52
N ARG A 227 -30.74 22.64 -1.93
CA ARG A 227 -30.68 22.83 -0.47
C ARG A 227 -32.06 23.02 0.14
N GLU A 228 -32.94 23.79 -0.51
CA GLU A 228 -34.30 24.03 -0.05
C GLU A 228 -35.16 22.76 -0.15
N GLU A 229 -35.06 22.00 -1.25
CA GLU A 229 -35.75 20.71 -1.43
C GLU A 229 -35.35 19.71 -0.35
N HIS A 230 -34.07 19.65 0.00
CA HIS A 230 -33.58 18.80 1.08
C HIS A 230 -34.09 19.24 2.46
N ALA A 231 -34.08 20.54 2.76
CA ALA A 231 -34.59 21.07 4.03
C ALA A 231 -36.10 20.79 4.22
N THR A 232 -36.87 20.88 3.13
CA THR A 232 -38.32 20.65 3.13
C THR A 232 -38.65 19.16 3.34
N ASN A 233 -37.89 18.25 2.71
CA ASN A 233 -38.05 16.81 2.86
C ASN A 233 -37.67 16.28 4.26
N LYS A 234 -36.80 16.99 4.99
CA LYS A 234 -36.43 16.65 6.38
C LYS A 234 -37.59 16.97 7.34
N GLN A 235 -38.30 18.08 7.13
CA GLN A 235 -39.47 18.48 7.94
C GLN A 235 -40.71 17.60 7.72
N THR A 236 -40.78 16.85 6.62
CA THR A 236 -41.92 15.95 6.35
C THR A 236 -41.73 14.54 6.94
N LYS A 237 -40.55 14.23 7.46
CA LYS A 237 -40.19 12.92 8.03
C LYS A 237 -40.06 12.91 9.56
N GLU A 238 -40.20 14.06 10.22
CA GLU A 238 -40.42 14.19 11.66
C GLU A 238 -41.92 14.25 11.98
#